data_AF-A0A2J6WZR7-F1
#
_entry.id   AF-A0A2J6WZR7-F1
#
_cell.length_a   1.000
_cell.length_b   1.000
_cell.length_c   1.000
_cell.angle_alpha   90.00
_cell.angle_beta   90.00
_cell.angle_gamma   90.00
#
_symmetry.space_group_name_H-M   'P 1'
#
loop_
_entity.id
_entity.type
_entity.pdbx_description
1 polymer ?
#
loop_
_entity_poly.entity_id
_entity_poly.type
_entity_poly.pdbx_seq_one_letter_code
_entity_poly.pdbx_strand_id
1 'polypeptide(L)' 'DRAVVAIRRLVRDINIPSLRQLGVERERLMELAPSMADAAIDSGSPANNPRKPTKQEIIELYAKAYDEGERMVG' A
#
# COMPACT_ATOMS: atom_id res chain seq x y z
N ASP A 1 -5.02 17.53 -0.34
CA ASP A 1 -5.55 16.81 -1.52
C ASP A 1 -4.84 17.05 -2.84
N ARG A 2 -4.47 18.29 -3.21
CA ARG A 2 -3.78 18.58 -4.50
C ARG A 2 -2.55 17.70 -4.77
N ALA A 3 -1.72 17.46 -3.75
CA ALA A 3 -0.53 16.61 -3.88
C ALA A 3 -0.89 15.14 -4.22
N VAL A 4 -1.90 14.57 -3.56
CA VAL A 4 -2.35 13.19 -3.83
C VAL A 4 -2.88 13.06 -5.25
N VAL A 5 -3.65 14.04 -5.73
CA VAL A 5 -4.15 14.07 -7.11
C VAL A 5 -3.01 14.15 -8.12
N ALA A 6 -2.02 15.02 -7.87
CA ALA A 6 -0.84 15.15 -8.73
C ALA A 6 -0.03 13.84 -8.80
N ILE A 7 0.17 13.17 -7.66
CA ILE A 7 0.87 11.88 -7.59
C ILE A 7 0.08 10.80 -8.36
N ARG A 8 -1.24 10.68 -8.16
CA ARG A 8 -2.08 9.74 -8.92
C ARG A 8 -2.00 9.97 -10.43
N ARG A 9 -2.00 11.24 -10.85
CA ARG A 9 -1.81 11.59 -12.26
C ARG A 9 -0.44 11.12 -12.76
N LEU A 10 0.63 11.43 -12.02
CA LEU A 10 1.98 11.02 -12.39
C LEU A 10 2.09 9.50 -12.54
N VAL A 11 1.60 8.73 -11.56
CA VAL A 11 1.57 7.25 -11.56
C VAL A 11 0.94 6.71 -12.86
N ARG A 12 -0.17 7.31 -13.32
CA ARG A 12 -0.81 6.95 -14.59
C ARG A 12 0.02 7.38 -15.81
N ASP A 13 0.51 8.62 -15.82
CA ASP A 13 1.24 9.19 -16.96
C ASP A 13 2.52 8.38 -17.28
N ILE A 14 3.16 7.76 -16.27
CA ILE A 14 4.33 6.89 -16.46
C ILE A 14 4.02 5.38 -16.36
N ASN A 15 2.73 5.01 -16.39
CA ASN A 15 2.24 3.63 -16.42
C ASN A 15 2.80 2.73 -15.30
N ILE A 16 2.87 3.22 -14.05
CA ILE A 16 3.19 2.36 -12.91
C ILE A 16 2.05 1.35 -12.73
N PRO A 17 2.33 0.03 -12.73
CA PRO A 17 1.30 -0.98 -12.56
C PRO A 17 0.79 -1.04 -11.13
N SER A 18 -0.49 -1.36 -10.96
CA SER A 18 -1.07 -1.72 -9.66
C SER A 18 -0.58 -3.09 -9.18
N LEU A 19 -0.80 -3.39 -7.90
CA LEU A 19 -0.49 -4.72 -7.34
C LEU A 19 -1.19 -5.85 -8.12
N ARG A 20 -2.45 -5.65 -8.55
CA ARG A 20 -3.16 -6.63 -9.39
C ARG A 20 -2.50 -6.78 -10.77
N GLN A 21 -2.11 -5.68 -11.41
CA GLN A 21 -1.43 -5.73 -12.72
C GLN A 21 -0.05 -6.40 -12.63
N LEU A 22 0.57 -6.39 -11.45
CA LEU A 22 1.78 -7.16 -11.14
C LEU A 22 1.51 -8.65 -10.83
N GLY A 23 0.26 -9.10 -10.84
CA GLY A 23 -0.11 -10.49 -10.55
C GLY A 23 -0.17 -10.82 -9.06
N VAL A 24 -0.29 -9.82 -8.18
CA VAL A 24 -0.51 -10.06 -6.75
C VAL A 24 -1.95 -10.54 -6.53
N GLU A 25 -2.09 -11.72 -5.95
CA GLU A 25 -3.38 -12.26 -5.50
C GLU A 25 -3.77 -11.62 -4.16
N ARG A 26 -5.02 -11.16 -4.06
CA ARG A 26 -5.49 -10.42 -2.88
C ARG A 26 -5.44 -11.28 -1.64
N GLU A 27 -5.91 -12.51 -1.74
CA GLU A 27 -5.96 -13.48 -0.66
C GLU A 27 -4.55 -13.78 -0.15
N ARG A 28 -3.59 -13.97 -1.05
CA ARG A 28 -2.19 -14.22 -0.69
C ARG A 28 -1.55 -13.00 -0.03
N LEU A 29 -1.82 -11.80 -0.52
CA LEU A 29 -1.37 -10.57 0.11
C LEU A 29 -1.91 -10.46 1.54
N MET A 30 -3.20 -10.71 1.73
CA MET A 30 -3.84 -10.60 3.05
C MET A 30 -3.39 -11.71 4.02
N GLU A 31 -3.10 -12.90 3.52
CA GLU A 31 -2.50 -13.99 4.29
C GLU A 31 -1.10 -13.62 4.82
N LEU A 32 -0.29 -12.94 4.00
CA LEU A 32 1.08 -12.53 4.34
C LEU A 32 1.17 -11.19 5.08
N ALA A 33 0.14 -10.34 4.99
CA ALA A 33 0.14 -9.00 5.56
C ALA A 33 0.50 -8.95 7.07
N PRO A 34 0.04 -9.88 7.93
CA PRO A 34 0.43 -9.88 9.35
C PRO A 34 1.93 -10.02 9.58
N SER A 35 2.61 -10.94 8.88
CA SER A 35 4.06 -11.14 9.03
C SER A 35 4.86 -10.01 8.40
N MET A 36 4.39 -9.46 7.27
CA MET A 36 4.97 -8.26 6.67
C MET A 36 4.83 -7.03 7.57
N ALA A 37 3.74 -6.91 8.32
CA ALA A 37 3.54 -5.83 9.27
C ALA A 37 4.45 -5.96 10.50
N ASP A 38 4.66 -7.18 11.01
CA ASP A 38 5.67 -7.43 12.06
C ASP A 38 7.07 -7.06 11.56
N ALA A 39 7.46 -7.54 10.38
CA ALA A 39 8.75 -7.23 9.79
C ALA A 39 8.95 -5.72 9.56
N ALA A 40 7.90 -5.00 9.17
CA ALA A 40 7.95 -3.55 9.04
C ALA A 40 8.22 -2.88 10.40
N ILE A 41 7.54 -3.29 11.46
CA ILE A 41 7.77 -2.76 12.82
C ILE A 41 9.19 -3.07 13.29
N ASP A 42 9.63 -4.32 13.13
CA ASP A 42 10.95 -4.79 13.56
C ASP A 42 12.10 -4.10 12.80
N SER A 43 11.87 -3.69 11.55
CA SER A 43 12.85 -2.91 10.78
C SER A 43 13.15 -1.53 11.38
N GLY A 44 12.32 -1.06 12.31
CA GLY A 44 12.43 0.26 12.94
C GLY A 44 11.99 1.42 12.05
N SER A 45 11.75 1.21 10.75
CA SER A 45 11.31 2.27 9.84
C SER A 45 10.00 2.98 10.24
N PRO A 46 9.00 2.31 10.85
CA PRO A 46 7.78 2.98 11.31
C PRO A 46 8.03 3.94 12.49
N ALA A 47 9.15 3.82 13.22
CA ALA A 47 9.48 4.73 14.31
C ALA A 47 9.79 6.15 13.83
N ASN A 48 10.16 6.32 12.56
CA ASN A 48 10.40 7.61 11.92
C ASN A 48 9.11 8.26 11.36
N ASN A 49 7.99 7.54 11.37
CA ASN A 49 6.73 8.06 10.86
C ASN A 49 6.13 9.06 11.89
N PRO A 50 5.72 10.29 11.51
CA PRO A 50 5.11 11.27 12.42
C PRO A 50 3.90 10.73 13.19
N ARG A 51 3.19 9.75 12.61
CA ARG A 51 2.20 8.94 13.31
C ARG A 51 2.72 7.51 13.39
N LYS A 52 2.95 7.00 14.60
CA LYS A 52 3.31 5.60 14.82
C LYS A 52 2.10 4.72 14.48
N PRO A 53 2.20 3.85 13.46
CA PRO A 53 1.10 2.95 13.13
C PRO A 53 1.10 1.74 14.07
N THR A 54 -0.08 1.20 14.33
CA THR A 54 -0.27 -0.14 14.88
C THR A 54 -0.07 -1.19 13.78
N LYS A 55 0.18 -2.44 14.18
CA LYS A 55 0.23 -3.57 13.25
C LYS A 55 -1.03 -3.66 12.37
N GLN A 56 -2.20 -3.48 12.97
CA GLN A 56 -3.48 -3.56 12.27
C GLN A 56 -3.61 -2.43 11.22
N GLU A 57 -3.18 -1.21 11.54
CA GLU A 57 -3.18 -0.11 10.56
C GLU A 57 -2.24 -0.38 9.38
N ILE A 58 -1.10 -1.04 9.60
CA ILE A 58 -0.21 -1.45 8.49
C ILE A 58 -0.90 -2.50 7.60
N ILE A 59 -1.55 -3.50 8.19
CA ILE A 59 -2.31 -4.52 7.45
C ILE A 59 -3.41 -3.86 6.60
N GLU A 60 -4.14 -2.91 7.16
CA GLU A 60 -5.17 -2.15 6.43
C GLU A 60 -4.60 -1.32 5.28
N LEU A 61 -3.37 -0.81 5.42
CA LEU A 61 -2.70 -0.09 4.33
C LEU A 61 -2.37 -1.02 3.16
N TYR A 62 -2.02 -2.29 3.38
CA TYR A 62 -1.85 -3.26 2.29
C TYR A 62 -3.16 -3.48 1.52
N ALA A 63 -4.28 -3.65 2.23
CA ALA A 63 -5.59 -3.77 1.59
C ALA A 63 -5.95 -2.50 0.77
N LYS A 64 -5.74 -1.31 1.36
CA LYS A 64 -5.96 -0.04 0.66
C LYS A 64 -5.08 0.11 -0.57
N ALA A 65 -3.81 -0.25 -0.50
CA ALA A 65 -2.88 -0.18 -1.63
C ALA A 65 -3.28 -1.13 -2.76
N TYR A 66 -3.78 -2.32 -2.42
CA TYR A 66 -4.31 -3.26 -3.40
C TYR A 66 -5.54 -2.69 -4.12
N ASP A 67 -6.51 -2.20 -3.34
CA ASP A 67 -7.78 -1.69 -3.86
C ASP A 67 -7.63 -0.33 -4.57
N GLU A 68 -6.59 0.45 -4.27
CA GLU A 68 -6.32 1.74 -4.93
C GLU A 68 -6.02 1.59 -6.43
N GLY A 69 -5.45 0.44 -6.84
CA GLY A 69 -5.24 0.12 -8.25
C GLY A 69 -6.52 0.15 -9.08
N GLU A 70 -7.64 -0.31 -8.52
CA GLU A 70 -8.97 -0.26 -9.16
C GLU A 70 -9.44 1.19 -9.34
N ARG A 71 -9.21 2.04 -8.34
CA ARG A 71 -9.66 3.44 -8.33
C ARG A 71 -8.90 4.35 -9.30
N MET A 72 -7.74 3.93 -9.80
CA MET A 72 -6.97 4.71 -10.78
C MET A 72 -7.33 4.37 -12.23
N VAL A 73 -8.02 3.23 -12.45
CA VAL A 73 -8.45 2.74 -13.78
C VAL A 73 -9.89 3.19 -14.10
N GLY A 74 -10.72 3.40 -13.08
CA GLY A 74 -12.04 4.07 -13.20
C GLY A 74 -11.95 5.58 -13.21
#